data_AF-A0A7D5S363-F1
#
_entry.id   AF-A0A7D5S363-F1
#
_cell.length_a   1.000
_cell.length_b   1.000
_cell.length_c   1.000
_cell.angle_alpha   90.00
_cell.angle_beta   90.00
_cell.angle_gamma   90.00
#
_symmetry.space_group_name_H-M   'P 1'
#
loop_
_entity.id
_entity.type
_entity.pdbx_description
1 polymer ?
#
loop_
_entity_poly.entity_id
_entity_poly.type
_entity_poly.pdbx_seq_one_letter_code
_entity_poly.pdbx_strand_id
1 'polypeptide(L)' 'MKDQQPLEQAKLAYAQQNYQEALQQLNLAINQKPQPEHYLWRILTRMSSNQYYHAMQDCEKVTEFSLEKPISKLY' A
#
# COMPACT_ATOMS: atom_id res chain seq x y z
N MET A 1 11.84 -15.43 16.05
CA MET A 1 12.35 -14.91 14.76
C MET A 1 11.28 -14.94 13.66
N LYS A 2 10.04 -14.53 13.95
CA LYS A 2 8.91 -14.55 12.98
C LYS A 2 8.31 -13.15 12.73
N ASP A 3 9.00 -12.10 13.17
CA ASP A 3 8.64 -10.71 12.90
C ASP A 3 9.17 -10.25 11.53
N GLN A 4 9.11 -11.14 10.53
CA GLN A 4 9.25 -10.69 9.14
C GLN A 4 8.04 -9.80 8.87
N GLN A 5 8.30 -8.49 8.83
CA GLN A 5 7.25 -7.48 8.79
C GLN A 5 6.29 -7.77 7.63
N PRO A 6 4.96 -7.58 7.80
CA PRO A 6 3.97 -7.91 6.77
C PRO A 6 4.28 -7.28 5.40
N LEU A 7 4.96 -6.14 5.39
CA LEU A 7 5.48 -5.52 4.16
C LEU A 7 6.47 -6.40 3.37
N GLU A 8 7.43 -7.05 4.04
CA GLU A 8 8.41 -7.92 3.38
C GLU A 8 7.74 -9.18 2.83
N GLN A 9 6.78 -9.75 3.56
CA GLN A 9 5.96 -10.85 3.06
C GLN A 9 5.13 -10.44 1.85
N ALA A 10 4.57 -9.23 1.86
CA ALA A 10 3.86 -8.70 0.71
C ALA A 10 4.75 -8.56 -0.54
N LYS A 11 5.98 -8.04 -0.37
CA LYS A 11 6.96 -7.90 -1.46
C LYS A 11 7.33 -9.25 -2.07
N LEU A 12 7.55 -10.26 -1.22
CA LEU A 12 7.82 -11.64 -1.67
C LEU A 12 6.64 -12.24 -2.43
N ALA A 13 5.42 -12.11 -1.89
CA ALA A 13 4.21 -12.59 -2.54
C ALA A 13 3.97 -11.88 -3.90
N TYR A 14 4.22 -10.56 -3.97
CA TYR A 14 4.16 -9.80 -5.22
C TYR A 14 5.18 -10.32 -6.25
N ALA A 15 6.43 -10.58 -5.84
CA ALA A 15 7.45 -11.13 -6.72
C ALA A 15 7.10 -12.53 -7.26
N GLN A 16 6.32 -13.30 -6.49
CA GLN A 16 5.76 -14.59 -6.90
C GLN A 16 4.46 -14.45 -7.71
N GLN A 17 4.03 -13.22 -8.03
CA GLN A 17 2.74 -12.92 -8.68
C GLN A 17 1.52 -13.39 -7.89
N ASN A 18 1.68 -13.73 -6.60
CA ASN A 18 0.58 -14.04 -5.70
C ASN A 18 -0.02 -12.74 -5.14
N TYR A 19 -0.73 -12.01 -6.02
CA TYR A 19 -1.26 -10.70 -5.69
C TYR A 19 -2.30 -10.75 -4.55
N GLN A 20 -3.05 -11.85 -4.41
CA GLN A 20 -4.03 -11.98 -3.33
C GLN A 20 -3.36 -12.02 -1.96
N GLU A 21 -2.30 -12.83 -1.82
CA GLU A 21 -1.52 -12.88 -0.58
C GLU A 21 -0.79 -11.56 -0.32
N ALA A 22 -0.20 -10.95 -1.35
CA ALA A 22 0.44 -9.65 -1.24
C ALA A 22 -0.54 -8.59 -0.69
N LEU A 23 -1.78 -8.55 -1.20
CA LEU A 23 -2.82 -7.65 -0.70
C LEU A 23 -3.21 -7.93 0.75
N GLN A 24 -3.32 -9.19 1.15
CA GLN A 24 -3.61 -9.55 2.54
C GLN A 24 -2.54 -9.04 3.50
N GLN A 25 -1.27 -9.27 3.14
CA GLN A 25 -0.14 -8.83 3.95
C GLN A 25 -0.03 -7.30 4.02
N LEU A 26 -0.32 -6.59 2.91
CA LEU A 26 -0.36 -5.13 2.90
C LEU A 26 -1.49 -4.56 3.75
N ASN A 27 -2.67 -5.19 3.75
CA ASN A 27 -3.76 -4.79 4.62
C ASN A 27 -3.39 -4.97 6.10
N LEU A 28 -2.70 -6.04 6.45
CA LEU A 28 -2.17 -6.23 7.80
C LEU A 28 -1.13 -5.15 8.16
N ALA A 29 -0.18 -4.84 7.27
CA ALA A 29 0.81 -3.78 7.48
C ALA A 29 0.15 -2.41 7.74
N ILE A 30 -0.86 -2.08 6.94
CA ILE A 30 -1.62 -0.82 7.03
C ILE A 30 -2.40 -0.76 8.36
N ASN A 31 -3.04 -1.86 8.78
CA ASN A 31 -3.78 -1.93 10.03
C ASN A 31 -2.89 -1.79 11.27
N GLN A 32 -1.64 -2.27 11.20
CA GLN A 32 -0.68 -2.17 12.31
C GLN A 32 -0.09 -0.76 12.43
N LYS A 33 0.46 -0.24 11.33
CA LYS A 33 1.01 1.11 11.27
C LYS A 33 0.95 1.59 9.82
N PRO A 34 -0.02 2.42 9.44
CA PRO A 34 -0.12 2.91 8.08
C PRO A 34 1.09 3.78 7.76
N GLN A 35 1.73 3.52 6.63
CA GLN A 35 2.89 4.25 6.13
C GLN A 35 2.72 4.43 4.61
N PRO A 36 3.24 5.52 4.02
CA PRO A 36 3.14 5.75 2.57
C PRO A 36 3.63 4.56 1.74
N GLU A 37 4.72 3.91 2.16
CA GLU A 37 5.28 2.73 1.49
C GLU A 37 4.26 1.58 1.38
N HIS A 38 3.45 1.34 2.42
CA HIS A 38 2.45 0.27 2.38
C HIS A 38 1.38 0.51 1.31
N TYR A 39 0.93 1.76 1.17
CA TYR A 39 -0.02 2.14 0.13
C TYR A 39 0.60 2.07 -1.27
N LEU A 40 1.88 2.47 -1.43
CA LEU A 40 2.61 2.34 -2.70
C LEU A 40 2.69 0.88 -3.17
N TRP A 41 3.06 -0.04 -2.29
CA TRP A 41 3.07 -1.47 -2.63
C TRP A 41 1.67 -2.01 -2.95
N ARG A 42 0.63 -1.50 -2.28
CA ARG A 42 -0.76 -1.89 -2.55
C ARG A 42 -1.25 -1.37 -3.91
N ILE A 43 -0.87 -0.15 -4.29
CA ILE A 43 -1.11 0.41 -5.62
C ILE A 43 -0.48 -0.50 -6.68
N LEU A 44 0.81 -0.81 -6.56
CA LEU A 44 1.51 -1.68 -7.51
C LEU A 44 0.83 -3.05 -7.63
N THR A 45 0.50 -3.67 -6.49
CA THR A 45 -0.18 -4.97 -6.45
C THR A 45 -1.57 -4.92 -7.08
N ARG A 46 -2.34 -3.86 -6.84
CA ARG A 46 -3.67 -3.66 -7.43
C ARG A 46 -3.58 -3.41 -8.94
N MET A 47 -2.62 -2.63 -9.40
CA MET A 47 -2.38 -2.42 -10.84
C MET A 47 -2.01 -3.74 -11.52
N SER A 48 -1.08 -4.52 -10.94
CA SER A 48 -0.69 -5.83 -11.47
C SER A 48 -1.82 -6.87 -11.46
N SER A 49 -2.86 -6.67 -10.64
CA SER A 49 -4.07 -7.51 -10.60
C SER A 49 -5.30 -6.86 -11.26
N ASN A 50 -5.10 -5.80 -12.08
CA ASN A 50 -6.16 -5.08 -12.81
C ASN A 50 -7.23 -4.40 -11.94
N GLN A 51 -6.96 -4.18 -10.65
CA GLN A 51 -7.85 -3.50 -9.71
C GLN A 51 -7.64 -1.98 -9.71
N TYR A 52 -7.72 -1.36 -10.90
CA TYR A 52 -7.33 0.04 -11.11
C TYR A 52 -8.13 1.05 -10.26
N TYR A 53 -9.44 0.83 -10.10
CA TYR A 53 -10.29 1.68 -9.26
C TYR A 53 -9.77 1.74 -7.81
N HIS A 54 -9.47 0.58 -7.24
CA HIS A 54 -8.93 0.48 -5.88
C HIS A 54 -7.49 1.02 -5.80
N ALA A 55 -6.70 0.91 -6.87
CA ALA A 55 -5.37 1.53 -6.92
C ALA A 55 -5.45 3.06 -6.86
N MET A 56 -6.41 3.67 -7.57
CA MET A 56 -6.67 5.11 -7.51
C MET A 56 -7.00 5.59 -6.10
N GLN A 57 -7.86 4.88 -5.38
CA GLN A 57 -8.19 5.21 -3.99
C GLN A 57 -6.96 5.16 -3.07
N ASP A 58 -6.02 4.25 -3.32
CA ASP A 58 -4.77 4.20 -2.56
C ASP A 58 -3.82 5.35 -2.91
N CYS A 59 -3.82 5.83 -4.16
CA CYS A 59 -3.05 7.02 -4.56
C CYS A 59 -3.49 8.25 -3.78
N GLU A 60 -4.80 8.45 -3.61
CA GLU A 60 -5.35 9.54 -2.78
C GLU A 60 -4.81 9.47 -1.34
N LYS A 61 -4.75 8.26 -0.77
CA LYS A 61 -4.16 8.07 0.56
C LYS A 61 -2.69 8.42 0.64
N VAL A 62 -1.88 8.06 -0.35
CA VAL A 62 -0.46 8.48 -0.39
C VAL A 62 -0.35 10.00 -0.44
N THR A 63 -1.21 10.68 -1.20
CA THR A 63 -1.18 12.14 -1.28
C THR A 63 -1.53 12.81 0.05
N GLU A 64 -2.47 12.25 0.83
CA GLU A 64 -2.79 12.73 2.20
C GLU A 64 -1.54 12.75 3.10
N PHE A 65 -0.72 11.68 3.06
CA PHE A 65 0.55 11.65 3.82
C PHE A 65 1.57 12.68 3.32
N SER A 66 1.66 12.89 2.01
CA SER A 66 2.56 13.90 1.45
C SER A 66 2.10 15.34 1.78
N LEU A 67 0.79 15.52 1.93
CA LEU A 67 0.11 16.77 2.26
C LEU A 67 0.00 17.03 3.77
N GLU A 68 0.62 16.23 4.64
CA GLU A 68 0.90 16.66 6.03
C GLU A 68 1.84 17.89 6.08
N LYS A 69 2.39 18.32 4.93
CA LYS A 69 2.56 19.76 4.64
C LYS A 69 1.35 20.26 3.83
N PRO A 70 0.32 20.82 4.47
CA PRO A 70 -0.91 21.14 3.77
C PRO A 70 -0.68 22.27 2.76
N ILE A 71 -0.86 21.96 1.48
CA ILE A 71 -1.20 22.96 0.45
C ILE A 71 -2.67 23.42 0.67
N SER A 72 -3.45 22.70 1.47
CA SER A 72 -4.84 23.05 1.82
C SER A 72 -5.01 24.32 2.69
N LYS A 73 -3.96 25.12 2.87
CA LYS A 73 -4.04 26.50 3.41
C LYS A 73 -3.98 27.61 2.34
N LEU A 74 -4.04 27.28 1.05
CA LEU A 74 -3.84 28.27 -0.03
C LEU A 74 -5.10 28.71 -0.79
N TYR A 75 -6.30 28.49 -0.27
CA TYR A 75 -7.51 29.16 -0.77
C TYR A 75 -8.37 29.67 0.39
#